data_AF-A0A562SIJ1-F1
#
_entry.id   AF-A0A562SIJ1-F1
#
_cell.length_a   1.000
_cell.length_b   1.000
_cell.length_c   1.000
_cell.angle_alpha   90.00
_cell.angle_beta   90.00
_cell.angle_gamma   90.00
#
_symmetry.space_group_name_H-M   'P 1'
#
loop_
_entity.id
_entity.type
_entity.pdbx_description
1 polymer ?
#
loop_
_entity_poly.entity_id
_entity_poly.type
_entity_poly.pdbx_seq_one_letter_code
_entity_poly.pdbx_strand_id
1 'polypeptide(L)'
;MHRLCILILLLFAGFVSMAQSQSVTEKDFRLLIDGKQYTDSVNSISLADLLKMQKVAANFSWITVKSIVIYYEPPFGETAFQRCTVDTICNDAKELIKKFKPGYLIGISADEAVNRQGKKIYIKEVFFRIK
;
A
#
# COMPACT_ATOMS: atom_id res chain seq x y z
N MET A 1 55.96 5.34 25.14
CA MET A 1 54.56 4.91 25.33
C MET A 1 53.72 5.30 24.10
N HIS A 2 53.90 4.63 22.95
CA HIS A 2 53.31 5.05 21.66
C HIS A 2 52.77 3.91 20.79
N ARG A 3 52.60 2.69 21.33
CA ARG A 3 52.21 1.51 20.53
C ARG A 3 50.84 0.90 20.86
N LEU A 4 50.05 1.51 21.74
CA LEU A 4 48.75 0.95 22.16
C LEU A 4 47.52 1.51 21.43
N CYS A 5 47.62 2.64 20.71
CA CYS A 5 46.43 3.27 20.11
C CYS A 5 46.03 2.73 18.73
N ILE A 6 46.89 1.94 18.07
CA ILE A 6 46.65 1.55 16.66
C ILE A 6 45.76 0.30 16.55
N LEU A 7 45.66 -0.52 17.61
CA LEU A 7 44.92 -1.79 17.54
C LEU A 7 43.39 -1.62 17.58
N ILE A 8 42.86 -0.50 18.08
CA ILE A 8 41.41 -0.31 18.26
C ILE A 8 40.72 0.17 16.96
N LEU A 9 41.45 0.80 16.04
CA LEU A 9 40.87 1.28 14.77
C LEU A 9 40.54 0.16 13.78
N LEU A 10 41.17 -1.02 13.89
CA LEU A 10 40.95 -2.14 12.96
C LEU A 10 39.76 -3.03 13.33
N LEU A 11 39.27 -2.98 14.58
CA LEU A 11 38.12 -3.77 15.02
C LEU A 11 36.77 -3.19 14.55
N PHE A 12 36.72 -1.91 14.14
CA PHE A 12 35.51 -1.29 13.57
C PHE A 12 35.42 -1.37 12.04
N ALA A 13 36.52 -1.68 11.35
CA ALA A 13 36.52 -1.83 9.89
C ALA A 13 35.90 -3.16 9.41
N GLY A 14 35.73 -4.14 10.30
CA GLY A 14 35.22 -5.49 9.98
C GLY A 14 33.70 -5.66 10.00
N PHE A 15 32.94 -4.66 10.48
CA PHE A 15 31.48 -4.74 10.62
C PHE A 15 30.70 -3.89 9.62
N VAL A 16 31.35 -3.35 8.59
CA VAL A 16 30.65 -2.92 7.37
C VAL A 16 30.42 -4.16 6.51
N SER A 17 29.74 -5.16 7.09
CA SER A 17 29.16 -6.24 6.32
C SER A 17 28.32 -5.59 5.23
N MET A 18 28.68 -5.91 4.00
CA MET A 18 28.04 -5.48 2.77
C MET A 18 26.53 -5.53 2.94
N ALA A 19 25.92 -4.38 3.24
CA ALA A 19 24.49 -4.20 3.10
C ALA A 19 24.24 -4.24 1.60
N GLN A 20 24.00 -5.44 1.08
CA GLN A 20 23.64 -5.67 -0.30
C GLN A 20 22.35 -4.88 -0.52
N SER A 21 22.49 -3.69 -1.12
CA SER A 21 21.36 -2.84 -1.49
C SER A 21 20.54 -3.61 -2.53
N GLN A 22 19.57 -4.39 -2.05
CA GLN A 22 18.56 -4.96 -2.94
C GLN A 22 17.85 -3.79 -3.60
N SER A 23 17.98 -3.69 -4.92
CA SER A 23 17.29 -2.67 -5.69
C SER A 23 15.79 -2.93 -5.58
N VAL A 24 15.08 -2.06 -4.88
CA VAL A 24 13.61 -2.09 -4.83
C VAL A 24 13.09 -1.66 -6.19
N THR A 25 12.23 -2.47 -6.78
CA THR A 25 11.56 -2.22 -8.05
C THR A 25 10.08 -1.92 -7.85
N GLU A 26 9.41 -1.45 -8.90
CA GLU A 26 7.96 -1.20 -8.85
C GLU A 26 7.15 -2.45 -8.49
N LYS A 27 7.68 -3.64 -8.82
CA LYS A 27 7.05 -4.93 -8.50
C LYS A 27 7.11 -5.29 -7.02
N ASP A 28 7.82 -4.54 -6.20
CA ASP A 28 7.93 -4.80 -4.76
C ASP A 28 6.93 -3.96 -3.94
N PHE A 29 6.36 -2.89 -4.53
CA PHE A 29 5.40 -2.04 -3.84
C PHE A 29 4.03 -2.70 -3.76
N ARG A 30 3.46 -2.71 -2.55
CA ARG A 30 2.13 -3.28 -2.27
C ARG A 30 1.35 -2.34 -1.37
N LEU A 31 0.03 -2.27 -1.59
CA LEU A 31 -0.87 -1.61 -0.68
C LEU A 31 -1.14 -2.50 0.54
N LEU A 32 -1.17 -1.88 1.70
CA LEU A 32 -1.67 -2.41 2.94
C LEU A 32 -2.99 -1.72 3.28
N ILE A 33 -4.03 -2.48 3.62
CA ILE A 33 -5.28 -1.90 4.13
C ILE A 33 -5.42 -2.34 5.57
N ASP A 34 -5.44 -1.37 6.49
CA ASP A 34 -5.39 -1.57 7.94
C ASP A 34 -4.24 -2.49 8.38
N GLY A 35 -3.07 -2.33 7.75
CA GLY A 35 -1.86 -3.11 8.02
C GLY A 35 -1.85 -4.51 7.41
N LYS A 36 -2.93 -4.96 6.78
CA LYS A 36 -2.99 -6.25 6.09
C LYS A 36 -2.61 -6.09 4.62
N GLN A 37 -1.70 -6.94 4.16
CA GLN A 37 -1.40 -7.10 2.75
C GLN A 37 -2.43 -8.03 2.09
N TYR A 38 -2.86 -7.64 0.90
CA TYR A 38 -3.75 -8.45 0.06
C TYR A 38 -3.00 -8.97 -1.15
N THR A 39 -3.50 -10.06 -1.73
CA THR A 39 -2.89 -10.62 -2.93
C THR A 39 -3.19 -9.73 -4.14
N ASP A 40 -2.32 -9.82 -5.15
CA ASP A 40 -2.51 -9.24 -6.48
C ASP A 40 -3.71 -9.83 -7.26
N SER A 41 -4.38 -10.83 -6.69
CA SER A 41 -5.58 -11.46 -7.25
C SER A 41 -6.85 -10.85 -6.66
N VAL A 42 -8.02 -11.23 -7.17
CA VAL A 42 -9.31 -10.78 -6.62
C VAL A 42 -9.57 -11.46 -5.28
N ASN A 43 -9.62 -10.68 -4.21
CA ASN A 43 -9.81 -11.17 -2.84
C ASN A 43 -11.31 -11.26 -2.51
N SER A 44 -11.79 -12.42 -2.05
CA SER A 44 -13.17 -12.55 -1.59
C SER A 44 -13.35 -11.89 -0.21
N ILE A 45 -14.36 -11.04 -0.04
CA ILE A 45 -14.60 -10.30 1.20
C ILE A 45 -16.10 -10.17 1.49
N SER A 46 -16.48 -10.08 2.77
CA SER A 46 -17.85 -9.71 3.14
C SER A 46 -18.05 -8.19 2.98
N LEU A 47 -19.28 -7.77 2.67
CA LEU A 47 -19.62 -6.35 2.65
C LEU A 47 -19.32 -5.66 4.01
N ALA A 48 -19.58 -6.35 5.12
CA ALA A 48 -19.35 -5.82 6.47
C ALA A 48 -17.85 -5.58 6.74
N ASP A 49 -16.96 -6.48 6.30
CA ASP A 49 -15.52 -6.31 6.52
C ASP A 49 -14.93 -5.25 5.60
N LEU A 50 -15.44 -5.13 4.36
CA LEU A 50 -15.06 -4.06 3.45
C LEU A 50 -15.43 -2.68 4.03
N LEU A 51 -16.61 -2.53 4.64
CA LEU A 51 -17.04 -1.27 5.27
C LEU A 51 -16.25 -0.89 6.53
N LYS A 52 -15.67 -1.88 7.22
CA LYS A 52 -14.79 -1.65 8.38
C LYS A 52 -13.42 -1.11 7.97
N MET A 53 -13.02 -1.28 6.70
CA MET A 53 -11.72 -0.80 6.25
C MET A 53 -11.60 0.72 6.41
N GLN A 54 -10.43 1.17 6.85
CA GLN A 54 -10.18 2.59 7.07
C GLN A 54 -8.97 3.06 6.29
N LYS A 55 -7.79 2.60 6.67
CA LYS A 55 -6.53 3.21 6.26
C LYS A 55 -5.82 2.40 5.18
N VAL A 56 -5.34 3.09 4.16
CA VAL A 56 -4.52 2.54 3.09
C VAL A 56 -3.09 3.04 3.25
N ALA A 57 -2.13 2.14 3.22
CA ALA A 57 -0.71 2.44 3.34
C ALA A 57 0.10 1.64 2.31
N ALA A 58 1.41 1.89 2.24
CA ALA A 58 2.34 1.07 1.48
C ALA A 58 3.10 0.12 2.42
N ASN A 59 3.56 -1.01 1.89
CA ASN A 59 4.40 -1.97 2.63
C ASN A 59 5.77 -1.43 3.04
N PHE A 60 6.22 -0.32 2.45
CA PHE A 60 7.45 0.36 2.84
C PHE A 60 7.15 1.66 3.59
N SER A 61 7.72 1.81 4.79
CA SER A 61 7.50 2.98 5.66
C SER A 61 8.04 4.31 5.12
N TRP A 62 8.92 4.26 4.11
CA TRP A 62 9.45 5.44 3.44
C TRP A 62 8.59 5.89 2.25
N ILE A 63 7.48 5.20 1.99
CA ILE A 63 6.45 5.58 1.01
C ILE A 63 5.22 6.04 1.77
N THR A 64 4.67 7.18 1.37
CA THR A 64 3.43 7.74 1.93
C THR A 64 2.36 7.76 0.86
N VAL A 65 1.25 7.07 1.11
CA VAL A 65 0.01 7.22 0.32
C VAL A 65 -0.62 8.56 0.71
N LYS A 66 -0.96 9.39 -0.27
CA LYS A 66 -1.51 10.74 -0.08
C LYS A 66 -3.00 10.79 -0.39
N SER A 67 -3.40 10.16 -1.49
CA SER A 67 -4.79 10.03 -1.91
C SER A 67 -5.03 8.62 -2.44
N ILE A 68 -6.28 8.19 -2.40
CA ILE A 68 -6.71 6.91 -2.95
C ILE A 68 -7.85 7.11 -3.93
N VAL A 69 -7.95 6.19 -4.88
CA VAL A 69 -9.11 6.07 -5.77
C VAL A 69 -9.70 4.68 -5.61
N ILE A 70 -11.03 4.65 -5.55
CA ILE A 70 -11.80 3.43 -5.39
C ILE A 70 -12.62 3.24 -6.66
N TYR A 71 -12.40 2.12 -7.34
CA TYR A 71 -13.11 1.70 -8.53
C TYR A 71 -14.25 0.76 -8.16
N TYR A 72 -15.37 0.91 -8.85
CA TYR A 72 -16.56 0.11 -8.66
C TYR A 72 -16.95 -0.49 -9.99
N GLU A 73 -16.98 -1.82 -10.07
CA GLU A 73 -17.40 -2.54 -11.25
C GLU A 73 -18.55 -3.48 -10.84
N PRO A 74 -19.81 -3.10 -11.15
CA PRO A 74 -20.93 -4.00 -10.97
C PRO A 74 -20.82 -5.18 -11.95
N PRO A 75 -21.42 -6.35 -11.66
CA PRO A 75 -21.42 -7.50 -12.59
C PRO A 75 -22.03 -7.16 -13.95
N PHE A 76 -22.94 -6.19 -13.97
CA PHE A 76 -23.56 -5.61 -15.15
C PHE A 76 -23.63 -4.10 -14.96
N GLY A 77 -23.03 -3.33 -15.87
CA GLY A 77 -23.10 -1.87 -15.86
C GLY A 77 -21.75 -1.21 -16.08
N GLU A 78 -21.75 0.11 -15.97
CA GLU A 78 -20.56 0.94 -16.18
C GLU A 78 -19.70 1.02 -14.92
N THR A 79 -18.39 1.06 -15.14
CA THR A 79 -17.42 1.28 -14.06
C THR A 79 -17.52 2.72 -13.57
N ALA A 80 -17.61 2.88 -12.25
CA ALA A 80 -17.55 4.19 -11.60
C ALA A 80 -16.30 4.27 -10.72
N PHE A 81 -15.90 5.48 -10.34
CA PHE A 81 -14.81 5.67 -9.38
C PHE A 81 -15.11 6.80 -8.40
N GLN A 82 -14.52 6.71 -7.20
CA GLN A 82 -14.54 7.74 -6.17
C GLN A 82 -13.10 8.04 -5.77
N ARG A 83 -12.71 9.31 -5.79
CA ARG A 83 -11.44 9.76 -5.20
C ARG A 83 -11.64 10.15 -3.74
N CYS A 84 -10.73 9.72 -2.88
CA CYS A 84 -10.57 10.20 -1.52
C CYS A 84 -9.23 10.96 -1.46
N THR A 85 -9.27 12.24 -1.06
CA THR A 85 -8.09 13.13 -1.03
C THR A 85 -7.13 12.86 0.14
N VAL A 86 -7.30 11.72 0.80
CA VAL A 86 -6.56 11.25 1.96
C VAL A 86 -6.28 9.75 1.81
N ASP A 87 -5.41 9.21 2.65
CA ASP A 87 -5.06 7.78 2.71
C ASP A 87 -6.13 6.92 3.41
N THR A 88 -7.35 7.44 3.55
CA THR A 88 -8.45 6.81 4.27
C THR A 88 -9.66 6.66 3.35
N ILE A 89 -10.35 5.53 3.44
CA ILE A 89 -11.60 5.29 2.73
C ILE A 89 -12.64 6.31 3.20
N CYS A 90 -12.95 7.26 2.33
CA CYS A 90 -13.82 8.38 2.60
C CYS A 90 -15.30 7.95 2.76
N ASN A 91 -16.07 8.75 3.49
CA ASN A 91 -17.46 8.44 3.81
C ASN A 91 -18.32 8.23 2.56
N ASP A 92 -18.14 9.05 1.53
CA ASP A 92 -18.89 8.92 0.26
C ASP A 92 -18.68 7.54 -0.38
N ALA A 93 -17.43 7.05 -0.37
CA ALA A 93 -17.15 5.69 -0.84
C ALA A 93 -17.83 4.63 0.02
N LYS A 94 -17.87 4.79 1.35
CA LYS A 94 -18.58 3.88 2.25
C LYS A 94 -20.09 3.88 1.99
N GLU A 95 -20.70 5.03 1.77
CA GLU A 95 -22.12 5.14 1.44
C GLU A 95 -22.47 4.48 0.10
N LEU A 96 -21.56 4.52 -0.87
CA LEU A 96 -21.72 3.78 -2.13
C LEU A 96 -21.58 2.27 -1.92
N ILE A 97 -20.52 1.84 -1.23
CA ILE A 97 -20.24 0.42 -0.97
C ILE A 97 -21.40 -0.27 -0.25
N LYS A 98 -22.08 0.41 0.69
CA LYS A 98 -23.28 -0.11 1.40
C LYS A 98 -24.38 -0.63 0.46
N LYS A 99 -24.46 -0.11 -0.77
CA LYS A 99 -25.49 -0.46 -1.75
C LYS A 99 -25.13 -1.68 -2.60
N PHE A 100 -23.93 -2.24 -2.42
CA PHE A 100 -23.42 -3.28 -3.29
C PHE A 100 -23.94 -4.67 -2.91
N LYS A 101 -23.98 -5.54 -3.92
CA LYS A 101 -24.49 -6.92 -3.80
C LYS A 101 -23.34 -7.92 -3.98
N PRO A 102 -23.54 -9.19 -3.58
CA PRO A 102 -22.62 -10.26 -3.93
C PRO A 102 -22.28 -10.27 -5.42
N GLY A 103 -21.01 -10.51 -5.73
CA GLY A 103 -20.45 -10.51 -7.08
C GLY A 103 -19.84 -9.18 -7.54
N TYR A 104 -20.17 -8.05 -6.90
CA TYR A 104 -19.59 -6.74 -7.25
C TYR A 104 -18.09 -6.73 -7.00
N LEU A 105 -17.34 -6.10 -7.91
CA LEU A 105 -15.89 -5.92 -7.82
C LEU A 105 -15.56 -4.48 -7.37
N ILE A 106 -14.65 -4.37 -6.42
CA ILE A 106 -14.16 -3.09 -5.87
C ILE A 106 -12.63 -3.08 -6.00
N GLY A 107 -12.08 -2.08 -6.66
CA GLY A 107 -10.64 -1.83 -6.72
C GLY A 107 -10.26 -0.69 -5.77
N ILE A 108 -9.18 -0.84 -5.01
CA ILE A 108 -8.60 0.25 -4.21
C ILE A 108 -7.18 0.48 -4.72
N SER A 109 -6.88 1.73 -5.09
CA SER A 109 -5.59 2.17 -5.61
C SER A 109 -5.08 3.39 -4.86
N ALA A 110 -3.75 3.54 -4.82
CA ALA A 110 -3.15 4.82 -4.49
C ALA A 110 -3.24 5.74 -5.72
N ASP A 111 -4.08 6.78 -5.63
CA ASP A 111 -4.14 7.84 -6.64
C ASP A 111 -2.84 8.68 -6.60
N GLU A 112 -2.30 8.87 -5.40
CA GLU A 112 -0.95 9.41 -5.21
C GLU A 112 -0.23 8.68 -4.06
N ALA A 113 0.96 8.16 -4.35
CA ALA A 113 1.92 7.71 -3.35
C ALA A 113 3.30 8.32 -3.66
N VAL A 114 4.01 8.76 -2.63
CA VAL A 114 5.31 9.44 -2.79
C VAL A 114 6.37 8.86 -1.86
N ASN A 115 7.62 8.84 -2.30
CA ASN A 115 8.76 8.57 -1.42
C ASN A 115 9.12 9.81 -0.57
N ARG A 116 10.16 9.68 0.28
CA ARG A 116 10.67 10.80 1.12
C ARG A 116 11.15 12.03 0.33
N GLN A 117 11.42 11.89 -0.96
CA GLN A 117 11.85 12.97 -1.84
C GLN A 117 10.68 13.63 -2.59
N GLY A 118 9.44 13.19 -2.33
CA GLY A 118 8.26 13.65 -3.06
C GLY A 118 8.11 13.04 -4.46
N LYS A 119 8.96 12.07 -4.84
CA LYS A 119 8.83 11.39 -6.13
C LYS A 119 7.62 10.46 -6.07
N LYS A 120 6.74 10.57 -7.06
CA LYS A 120 5.59 9.67 -7.23
C LYS A 120 6.03 8.23 -7.47
N ILE A 121 5.35 7.31 -6.79
CA ILE A 121 5.55 5.87 -6.87
C ILE A 121 4.23 5.25 -7.27
N TYR A 122 4.25 4.45 -8.34
CA TYR A 122 3.09 3.64 -8.70
C TYR A 122 3.02 2.42 -7.78
N ILE A 123 1.84 2.15 -7.23
CA ILE A 123 1.56 0.96 -6.43
C ILE A 123 0.33 0.29 -7.03
N LYS A 124 0.46 -1.00 -7.34
CA LYS A 124 -0.60 -1.80 -7.95
C LYS A 124 -1.85 -1.84 -7.08
N GLU A 125 -3.02 -1.83 -7.72
CA GLU A 125 -4.31 -1.87 -7.05
C GLU A 125 -4.58 -3.20 -6.35
N VAL A 126 -5.46 -3.15 -5.35
CA VAL A 126 -6.03 -4.34 -4.70
C VAL A 126 -7.50 -4.46 -5.09
N PHE A 127 -7.89 -5.65 -5.53
CA PHE A 127 -9.28 -5.93 -5.92
C PHE A 127 -9.98 -6.85 -4.93
N PHE A 128 -11.26 -6.55 -4.71
CA PHE A 128 -12.15 -7.27 -3.82
C PHE A 128 -13.43 -7.68 -4.55
N ARG A 129 -13.90 -8.91 -4.33
CA ARG A 129 -15.23 -9.35 -4.75
C ARG A 129 -16.09 -9.61 -3.53
N ILE A 130 -17.26 -8.99 -3.49
CA ILE A 130 -18.24 -9.22 -2.40
C ILE A 130 -18.79 -10.65 -2.52
N LYS A 131 -18.69 -11.42 -1.44
CA LYS A 131 -19.28 -12.76 -1.31
C LYS A 131 -20.73 -12.72 -0.85
#